data_AF-A0A1Z4I868-F1
#
_entry.id   AF-A0A1Z4I868-F1
#
_cell.length_a   1.000
_cell.length_b   1.000
_cell.length_c   1.000
_cell.angle_alpha   90.00
_cell.angle_beta   90.00
_cell.angle_gamma   90.00
#
_symmetry.space_group_name_H-M   'P 1'
#
loop_
_entity.id
_entity.type
_entity.pdbx_description
1 polymer ?
#
loop_
_entity_poly.entity_id
_entity_poly.type
_entity_poly.pdbx_seq_one_letter_code
_entity_poly.pdbx_strand_id
1 'polypeptide(L)' 'MAWRDEYLELPNLESPGQKWWNAATSMWGYDVCNQLVADVFYDEGTEFIKFTNGQKITVDTAWRTESN' A
#
# COMPACT_ATOMS: atom_id res chain seq x y z
N MET A 1 -29.76 6.73 -6.50
CA MET A 1 -29.03 5.65 -5.81
C MET A 1 -28.34 6.27 -4.60
N ALA A 2 -28.42 5.63 -3.44
CA ALA A 2 -27.72 6.09 -2.24
C ALA A 2 -26.33 5.44 -2.19
N TRP A 3 -25.32 6.21 -1.79
CA TRP A 3 -23.99 5.70 -1.48
C TRP A 3 -24.08 4.60 -0.41
N ARG A 4 -23.20 3.59 -0.49
CA ARG A 4 -23.02 2.52 0.50
C ARG A 4 -21.54 2.29 0.75
N ASP A 5 -21.16 2.17 2.01
CA ASP A 5 -19.76 1.98 2.44
C ASP A 5 -19.17 0.67 1.91
N GLU A 6 -20.01 -0.32 1.65
CA GLU A 6 -19.70 -1.61 1.03
C GLU A 6 -18.98 -1.47 -0.34
N TYR A 7 -19.18 -0.34 -1.04
CA TYR A 7 -18.49 -0.05 -2.30
C TYR A 7 -17.04 0.38 -2.11
N LEU A 8 -16.61 0.83 -0.92
CA LEU A 8 -15.20 1.13 -0.62
C LEU A 8 -14.40 -0.14 -0.32
N GLU A 9 -15.07 -1.20 0.12
CA GLU A 9 -14.44 -2.44 0.56
C GLU A 9 -14.35 -3.50 -0.54
N LEU A 10 -14.69 -3.17 -1.79
CA LEU A 10 -14.56 -4.10 -2.90
C LEU A 10 -13.06 -4.32 -3.20
N PRO A 11 -12.52 -5.56 -3.09
CA PRO A 11 -11.10 -5.84 -3.31
C PRO A 11 -10.60 -5.45 -4.71
N ASN A 12 -11.52 -5.35 -5.67
CA ASN A 12 -11.23 -4.95 -7.04
C ASN A 12 -11.04 -3.44 -7.22
N LEU A 13 -11.40 -2.63 -6.23
CA LEU A 13 -11.22 -1.18 -6.21
C LEU A 13 -9.98 -0.75 -5.44
N GLU A 14 -9.32 -1.68 -4.75
CA GLU A 14 -8.05 -1.40 -4.09
C GLU A 14 -6.96 -1.08 -5.12
N SER A 15 -6.29 0.06 -4.90
CA SER A 15 -5.10 0.42 -5.66
C SER A 15 -3.97 -0.60 -5.41
N PRO A 16 -2.99 -0.76 -6.33
CA PRO A 16 -1.81 -1.59 -6.08
C PRO A 16 -1.11 -1.32 -4.74
N GLY A 17 -1.02 -0.06 -4.34
CA GLY A 17 -0.45 0.39 -3.06
C GLY A 17 -1.31 0.01 -1.88
N GLN A 18 -2.64 0.12 -1.99
CA GLN A 18 -3.56 -0.39 -0.95
C GLN A 18 -3.41 -1.91 -0.78
N LYS A 19 -3.31 -2.66 -1.89
CA LYS A 19 -3.08 -4.11 -1.87
C LYS A 19 -1.75 -4.44 -1.19
N TRP A 20 -0.70 -3.68 -1.50
CA TRP A 20 0.61 -3.85 -0.86
C TRP A 20 0.54 -3.57 0.64
N TRP A 21 -0.11 -2.48 1.05
CA TRP A 21 -0.27 -2.13 2.46
C TRP A 21 -1.03 -3.21 3.24
N ASN A 22 -2.12 -3.72 2.66
CA ASN A 22 -2.91 -4.80 3.26
C ASN A 22 -2.07 -6.08 3.41
N ALA A 23 -1.28 -6.44 2.41
CA ALA A 23 -0.38 -7.59 2.49
C ALA A 23 0.73 -7.40 3.55
N ALA A 24 1.37 -6.23 3.56
CA ALA A 24 2.43 -5.89 4.51
C ALA A 24 1.91 -5.90 5.96
N THR A 25 0.76 -5.28 6.21
CA THR A 25 0.14 -5.25 7.55
C THR A 25 -0.35 -6.62 8.01
N SER A 26 -0.82 -7.46 7.08
CA SER A 26 -1.15 -8.87 7.37
C SER A 26 0.08 -9.69 7.76
N MET A 27 1.23 -9.45 7.11
CA MET A 27 2.47 -10.20 7.34
C MET A 27 3.27 -9.72 8.55
N TRP A 28 3.43 -8.40 8.70
CA TRP A 28 4.32 -7.80 9.71
C TRP A 28 3.55 -7.19 10.89
N GLY A 29 2.24 -6.99 10.76
CA GLY A 29 1.43 -6.26 11.72
C GLY A 29 1.50 -4.74 11.55
N TYR A 30 0.42 -4.06 11.95
CA TYR A 30 0.31 -2.61 11.82
C TYR A 30 1.43 -1.84 12.53
N ASP A 31 1.86 -2.28 13.71
CA ASP A 31 2.89 -1.56 14.48
C ASP A 31 4.23 -1.48 13.74
N VAL A 32 4.67 -2.60 13.16
CA VAL A 32 5.91 -2.67 12.38
C VAL A 32 5.78 -1.85 11.10
N CYS A 33 4.65 -1.99 10.39
CA CYS A 33 4.39 -1.20 9.19
C CYS A 33 4.41 0.30 9.48
N ASN A 34 3.77 0.76 10.55
CA ASN A 34 3.73 2.18 10.93
C ASN A 34 5.10 2.72 11.38
N GLN A 35 6.00 1.86 11.87
CA GLN A 35 7.39 2.27 12.19
C GLN A 35 8.25 2.45 10.94
N LEU A 36 7.99 1.65 9.89
CA LEU A 36 8.83 1.61 8.69
C LEU A 36 8.29 2.51 7.57
N VAL A 37 6.98 2.54 7.38
CA VAL A 37 6.30 3.21 6.26
C VAL A 37 5.63 4.47 6.79
N ALA A 38 6.00 5.59 6.19
CA ALA A 38 5.40 6.88 6.47
C ALA A 38 4.15 7.14 5.63
N ASP A 39 4.13 6.66 4.38
CA ASP A 39 3.03 6.90 3.46
C ASP A 39 3.03 5.90 2.28
N VAL A 40 1.85 5.65 1.70
CA VAL A 40 1.67 4.97 0.42
C VAL A 40 0.80 5.88 -0.45
N PHE A 41 1.39 6.44 -1.49
CA PHE A 41 0.78 7.57 -2.20
C PHE A 41 0.94 7.44 -3.72
N TYR A 42 0.04 8.12 -4.44
CA TYR A 42 0.05 8.22 -5.89
C TYR A 42 0.64 9.56 -6.33
N ASP A 43 1.56 9.54 -7.29
CA ASP A 43 2.19 10.71 -7.87
C ASP A 43 2.42 10.49 -9.37
N GLU A 44 1.89 11.39 -10.20
CA GLU A 44 2.02 11.41 -11.68
C GLU A 44 1.96 10.03 -12.38
N GLY A 45 0.92 9.22 -12.12
CA GLY A 45 0.77 7.92 -12.81
C GLY A 45 1.38 6.73 -12.07
N THR A 46 2.12 6.96 -10.98
CA THR A 46 2.89 5.93 -10.28
C THR A 46 2.59 5.93 -8.80
N GLU A 47 2.44 4.73 -8.21
CA GLU A 47 2.30 4.59 -6.76
C GLU A 47 3.66 4.30 -6.10
N PHE A 48 3.88 4.95 -4.96
CA PHE A 48 5.12 4.90 -4.19
C PHE A 48 4.84 4.53 -2.74
N ILE A 49 5.83 3.89 -2.12
CA ILE A 49 5.91 3.68 -0.68
C ILE A 49 7.02 4.59 -0.16
N LYS A 50 6.68 5.48 0.77
CA LYS A 50 7.62 6.33 1.48
C LYS A 50 7.95 5.70 2.82
N PHE A 51 9.23 5.48 3.09
CA PHE A 51 9.70 5.00 4.38
C PHE A 51 9.94 6.15 5.34
N THR A 52 9.91 5.86 6.64
CA THR A 52 10.15 6.83 7.72
C THR A 52 11.56 7.41 7.69
N ASN A 53 12.51 6.72 7.06
CA ASN A 53 13.87 7.22 6.80
C ASN A 53 13.95 8.23 5.62
N GLY A 54 12.83 8.55 4.97
CA GLY A 54 12.74 9.49 3.85
C GLY A 54 13.01 8.89 2.46
N GLN A 55 13.44 7.63 2.38
CA GLN A 55 13.57 6.93 1.10
C GLN A 55 12.18 6.59 0.54
N LYS A 56 12.08 6.49 -0.80
CA LYS A 56 10.86 6.05 -1.47
C LYS A 56 11.18 5.00 -2.54
N ILE A 57 10.29 4.03 -2.69
CA ILE A 57 10.33 3.03 -3.78
C ILE A 57 8.99 2.99 -4.48
N THR A 58 8.94 2.51 -5.72
CA THR A 58 7.66 2.25 -6.38
C THR A 58 7.01 0.99 -5.81
N VAL A 59 5.68 0.96 -5.80
CA VAL A 59 4.92 -0.23 -5.37
C VAL A 59 5.26 -1.45 -6.23
N ASP A 60 5.48 -1.29 -7.54
CA ASP A 60 5.94 -2.38 -8.42
C ASP A 60 7.27 -2.99 -7.96
N THR A 61 8.23 -2.14 -7.56
CA THR A 61 9.53 -2.60 -7.05
C THR A 61 9.35 -3.38 -5.75
N ALA A 62 8.47 -2.92 -4.86
CA ALA A 62 8.22 -3.59 -3.58
C ALA A 62 7.68 -5.02 -3.79
N TRP A 63 6.75 -5.22 -4.73
CA TRP A 63 6.20 -6.53 -5.06
C TRP A 63 7.22 -7.52 -5.65
N ARG A 64 8.17 -7.05 -6.46
CA ARG A 64 9.18 -7.94 -7.08
C ARG A 64 10.11 -8.61 -6.07
N THR A 65 10.23 -8.04 -4.87
CA THR A 65 11.16 -8.53 -3.84
C THR A 65 10.66 -9.81 -3.15
N GLU A 66 9.37 -10.16 -3.29
CA GLU A 66 8.81 -11.40 -2.71
C GLU A 66 8.89 -12.64 -3.63
N SER A 67 9.40 -12.49 -4.87
CA SER A 67 9.45 -13.58 -5.86
C SER A 67 10.84 -14.22 -6.05
N ASN A 68 11.71 -14.19 -5.04
CA ASN A 68 13.05 -14.81 -5.11
C ASN A 68 13.35 -15.67 -3.89
#